data_AF-A0A2K3M247-F1
#
_entry.id   AF-A0A2K3M247-F1
#
_cell.length_a   1.000
_cell.length_b   1.000
_cell.length_c   1.000
_cell.angle_alpha   90.00
_cell.angle_beta   90.00
_cell.angle_gamma   90.00
#
_symmetry.space_group_name_H-M   'P 1'
#
loop_
_entity.id
_entity.type
_entity.pdbx_description
1 polymer ?
#
loop_
_entity_poly.entity_id
_entity_poly.type
_entity_poly.pdbx_seq_one_letter_code
_entity_poly.pdbx_strand_id
1 'polypeptide(L)'
;MLSETSSGSIVFNDAILQYVADTLPFGGIGDSGFGKYHGKFSFDTFSHHKAVARRSYYTDFWFRFPPWNLNKFQLLEEAYNLNYIGMLLVLLGLKRSKRSLYMACN
;
A
#
# COMPACT_ATOMS: atom_id res chain seq x y z
N MET A 1 7.04 29.32 6.42
CA MET A 1 7.22 29.54 4.97
C MET A 1 7.15 28.25 4.15
N LEU A 2 8.14 27.34 4.17
CA LEU A 2 8.04 26.07 3.41
C LEU A 2 6.79 25.24 3.75
N SER A 3 6.42 25.19 5.03
CA SER A 3 5.23 24.48 5.52
C SER A 3 3.90 25.20 5.25
N GLU A 4 3.95 26.47 4.83
CA GLU A 4 2.79 27.36 4.68
C GLU A 4 2.48 27.68 3.22
N THR A 5 3.40 27.37 2.29
CA THR A 5 3.28 27.66 0.87
C THR A 5 3.33 26.38 0.05
N SER A 6 2.44 26.26 -0.95
CA SER A 6 2.47 25.17 -1.93
C SER A 6 3.01 25.70 -3.27
N SER A 7 4.04 25.06 -3.80
CA SER A 7 4.62 25.38 -5.10
C SER A 7 5.24 24.14 -5.74
N GLY A 8 5.47 24.16 -7.06
CA GLY A 8 6.02 23.01 -7.78
C GLY A 8 7.47 22.70 -7.41
N SER A 9 8.31 23.72 -7.26
CA SER A 9 9.70 23.59 -6.82
C SER A 9 10.19 24.90 -6.19
N ILE A 10 11.11 24.78 -5.24
CA ILE A 10 11.69 25.89 -4.48
C ILE A 10 13.20 25.70 -4.45
N VAL A 11 13.93 26.79 -4.74
CA VAL A 11 15.39 26.85 -4.60
C VAL A 11 15.73 27.96 -3.62
N PHE A 12 16.67 27.69 -2.72
CA PHE A 12 17.21 28.67 -1.79
C PHE A 12 18.46 29.31 -2.36
N ASN A 13 18.58 30.63 -2.20
CA ASN A 13 19.75 31.43 -2.58
C ASN A 13 20.13 31.39 -4.08
N ASP A 14 19.24 30.87 -4.92
CA ASP A 14 19.42 30.85 -6.37
C ASP A 14 18.04 30.80 -7.06
N ALA A 15 18.02 31.07 -8.36
CA ALA A 15 16.84 31.00 -9.21
C ALA A 15 17.14 30.13 -10.43
N ILE A 16 16.11 29.46 -10.97
CA ILE A 16 16.17 28.67 -12.22
C ILE A 16 17.05 27.40 -12.13
N LEU A 17 17.97 27.27 -11.18
CA LEU A 17 18.87 26.11 -11.08
C LEU A 17 18.14 24.75 -10.99
N GLN A 18 16.93 24.73 -10.42
CA GLN A 18 16.04 23.56 -10.43
C GLN A 18 15.68 23.02 -11.82
N TYR A 19 15.78 23.85 -12.87
CA TYR A 19 15.54 23.45 -14.25
C TYR A 19 16.73 22.71 -14.85
N VAL A 20 17.96 23.02 -14.42
CA VAL A 20 19.19 22.42 -14.98
C VAL A 20 19.46 21.04 -14.37
N ALA A 21 19.03 20.83 -13.13
CA ALA A 21 19.23 19.56 -12.42
C ALA A 21 18.26 18.48 -12.93
N ASP A 22 18.79 17.53 -13.71
CA ASP A 22 18.01 16.48 -14.35
C ASP A 22 17.43 15.41 -13.42
N THR A 23 18.02 15.33 -12.23
CA THR A 23 17.59 14.49 -11.11
C THR A 23 16.40 15.05 -10.33
N LEU A 24 16.04 16.33 -10.55
CA LEU A 24 14.90 16.95 -9.89
C LEU A 24 13.66 16.91 -10.80
N PRO A 25 12.48 16.55 -10.26
CA PRO A 25 11.26 16.60 -11.03
C PRO A 25 10.85 18.06 -11.28
N PHE A 26 10.66 18.42 -12.55
CA PHE A 26 10.15 19.74 -12.92
C PHE A 26 8.66 19.65 -13.25
N GLY A 27 7.83 20.40 -12.53
CA GLY A 27 6.37 20.36 -12.64
C GLY A 27 5.68 21.43 -11.79
N GLY A 28 4.38 21.59 -12.01
CA GLY A 28 3.52 22.52 -11.28
C GLY A 28 2.59 21.81 -10.28
N ILE A 29 1.87 22.62 -9.50
CA ILE A 29 0.76 22.18 -8.65
C ILE A 29 -0.40 23.19 -8.72
N GLY A 30 -1.64 22.71 -8.86
CA GLY A 30 -2.83 23.55 -8.99
C GLY A 30 -2.90 24.28 -10.34
N ASP A 31 -3.19 25.57 -10.33
CA ASP A 31 -3.32 26.39 -11.56
C ASP A 31 -2.00 26.51 -12.34
N SER A 32 -0.85 26.21 -11.71
CA SER A 32 0.46 26.19 -12.37
C SER A 32 0.71 24.93 -13.21
N GLY A 33 -0.18 23.93 -13.14
CA GLY A 33 -0.12 22.70 -13.93
C GLY A 33 -0.09 21.42 -13.10
N PHE A 34 -0.12 20.28 -13.78
CA PHE A 34 -0.11 18.95 -13.17
C PHE A 34 0.91 18.03 -13.82
N GLY A 35 1.39 17.07 -13.04
CA GLY A 35 2.43 16.15 -13.48
C GLY A 35 3.83 16.76 -13.35
N LYS A 36 4.81 15.97 -13.75
CA LYS A 36 6.23 16.29 -13.63
C LYS A 36 6.98 15.59 -14.74
N TYR A 37 8.05 16.19 -15.21
CA TYR A 37 8.95 15.59 -16.18
C TYR A 37 10.38 15.89 -15.76
N HIS A 38 11.33 15.66 -16.68
CA HIS A 38 12.78 15.70 -16.53
C HIS A 38 13.39 14.31 -16.32
N GLY A 39 14.41 13.96 -17.12
CA GLY A 39 15.17 12.70 -16.99
C GLY A 39 14.28 11.46 -16.90
N LYS A 40 14.41 10.72 -15.79
CA LYS A 40 13.59 9.54 -15.50
C LYS A 40 12.10 9.87 -15.35
N PHE A 41 11.75 11.04 -14.81
CA PHE A 41 10.35 11.43 -14.62
C PHE A 41 9.63 11.58 -15.95
N SER A 42 10.30 12.08 -17.00
CA SER A 42 9.73 12.10 -18.35
C SER A 42 9.41 10.68 -18.82
N PHE A 43 10.34 9.73 -18.64
CA PHE A 43 10.11 8.35 -19.02
C PHE A 43 8.93 7.74 -18.26
N ASP A 44 8.88 7.90 -16.93
CA ASP A 44 7.78 7.41 -16.11
C ASP A 44 6.43 8.04 -16.52
N THR A 45 6.41 9.33 -16.87
CA THR A 45 5.18 10.05 -17.28
C THR A 45 4.65 9.61 -18.65
N PHE A 46 5.53 9.28 -19.59
CA PHE A 46 5.13 8.80 -20.92
C PHE A 46 5.09 7.28 -21.02
N SER A 47 5.37 6.56 -19.93
CA SER A 47 5.32 5.10 -19.88
C SER A 47 4.10 4.60 -19.11
N HIS A 48 3.61 3.43 -19.51
CA HIS A 48 2.58 2.72 -18.77
C HIS A 48 3.22 1.67 -17.86
N HIS A 49 3.19 1.91 -16.54
CA HIS A 49 3.66 0.95 -15.54
C HIS A 49 2.68 -0.23 -15.42
N LYS A 50 2.90 -1.27 -16.24
CA LYS A 50 2.08 -2.48 -16.24
C LYS A 50 2.40 -3.36 -15.03
N ALA A 51 1.46 -3.50 -14.12
CA ALA A 51 1.54 -4.47 -13.03
C ALA A 51 1.44 -5.90 -13.57
N VAL A 52 2.46 -6.73 -13.30
CA VAL A 52 2.47 -8.16 -13.65
C VAL A 52 2.77 -8.97 -12.39
N ALA A 53 1.83 -9.79 -11.96
CA ALA A 53 1.99 -10.70 -10.83
C ALA A 53 2.21 -12.13 -11.34
N ARG A 54 3.33 -12.76 -10.97
CA ARG A 54 3.63 -14.16 -11.28
C ARG A 54 3.58 -14.97 -9.98
N ARG A 55 2.71 -15.96 -9.95
CA ARG A 55 2.51 -16.85 -8.80
C ARG A 55 3.05 -18.25 -9.09
N SER A 56 3.65 -18.89 -8.08
CA SER A 56 4.02 -20.30 -8.12
C SER A 56 2.85 -21.20 -7.70
N TYR A 57 2.78 -22.41 -8.24
CA TYR A 57 1.73 -23.40 -7.91
C TYR A 57 1.91 -24.06 -6.53
N TYR A 58 3.11 -23.99 -5.94
CA TYR A 58 3.43 -24.73 -4.71
C TYR A 58 2.87 -24.10 -3.43
N THR A 59 2.71 -22.78 -3.38
CA THR A 59 2.36 -22.06 -2.14
C THR A 59 1.01 -21.37 -2.28
N ASP A 60 -0.04 -22.06 -1.83
CA ASP A 60 -1.38 -21.47 -1.67
C ASP A 60 -1.79 -21.37 -0.20
N PHE A 61 -2.52 -20.31 0.10
CA PHE A 61 -3.16 -20.13 1.40
C PHE A 61 -4.44 -20.95 1.42
N TRP A 62 -4.37 -22.16 1.95
CA TRP A 62 -5.50 -23.09 2.08
C TRP A 62 -6.79 -22.48 2.66
N PHE A 63 -6.69 -21.48 3.54
CA PHE A 63 -7.83 -20.81 4.17
C PHE A 63 -8.51 -19.75 3.28
N ARG A 64 -7.95 -19.41 2.11
CA ARG A 64 -8.56 -18.50 1.12
C ARG A 64 -9.81 -19.10 0.48
N PHE A 65 -9.85 -20.42 0.33
CA PHE A 65 -10.93 -21.12 -0.37
C PHE A 65 -12.12 -21.43 0.54
N PRO A 66 -13.35 -21.38 -0.01
CA PRO A 66 -14.56 -21.79 0.72
C PRO A 66 -14.51 -23.30 1.05
N PRO A 67 -15.33 -23.79 2.02
CA PRO A 67 -16.28 -23.05 2.86
C PRO A 67 -15.58 -22.26 3.97
N TRP A 68 -16.12 -21.08 4.32
CA TRP A 68 -15.56 -20.21 5.35
C TRP A 68 -16.15 -20.54 6.73
N ASN A 69 -15.37 -21.26 7.53
CA ASN A 69 -15.70 -21.58 8.91
C ASN A 69 -15.30 -20.43 9.84
N LEU A 70 -15.89 -20.36 11.04
CA LEU A 70 -15.56 -19.36 12.06
C LEU A 70 -14.03 -19.31 12.33
N ASN A 71 -13.35 -20.46 12.35
CA ASN A 71 -11.90 -20.54 12.54
C ASN A 71 -11.09 -19.94 11.37
N LYS A 72 -11.55 -20.12 10.12
CA LYS A 72 -10.92 -19.51 8.94
C LYS A 72 -11.10 -17.99 8.94
N PHE A 73 -12.27 -17.51 9.35
CA PHE A 73 -12.52 -16.06 9.51
C PHE A 73 -11.65 -15.44 10.59
N GLN A 74 -11.50 -16.11 11.74
CA GLN A 74 -10.58 -15.65 12.78
C GLN A 74 -9.13 -15.64 12.28
N LEU A 75 -8.70 -16.67 11.56
CA LEU A 75 -7.36 -16.70 10.98
C LEU A 75 -7.13 -15.53 10.01
N LEU A 76 -8.14 -15.22 9.18
CA LEU A 76 -8.10 -14.10 8.23
C LEU A 76 -8.01 -12.74 8.95
N GLU A 77 -8.80 -12.55 10.01
CA GLU A 77 -8.81 -11.33 10.83
C GLU A 77 -7.47 -11.10 11.52
N GLU A 78 -6.90 -12.16 12.13
CA GLU A 78 -5.58 -12.07 12.77
C GLU A 78 -4.45 -11.90 11.77
N ALA A 79 -4.56 -12.50 10.57
CA ALA A 79 -3.61 -12.29 9.48
C ALA A 79 -3.62 -10.84 8.98
N TYR A 80 -4.81 -10.22 8.85
CA TYR A 80 -4.94 -8.82 8.44
C TYR A 80 -4.39 -7.85 9.49
N ASN A 81 -4.62 -8.14 10.77
CA ASN A 81 -4.11 -7.35 11.89
C ASN A 81 -2.63 -7.60 12.21
N LEU A 82 -1.94 -8.43 11.41
CA LEU A 82 -0.52 -8.80 11.60
C LEU A 82 -0.22 -9.38 13.00
N ASN A 83 -1.22 -10.00 13.64
CA ASN A 83 -1.11 -10.58 14.97
C ASN A 83 -0.62 -12.03 14.91
N TYR A 84 0.69 -12.22 14.92
CA TYR A 84 1.32 -13.55 14.85
C TYR A 84 0.94 -14.48 16.02
N ILE A 85 0.85 -13.95 17.25
CA ILE A 85 0.43 -14.72 18.44
C ILE A 85 -1.01 -15.21 18.24
N GLY A 86 -1.88 -14.35 17.73
CA GLY A 86 -3.27 -14.69 17.41
C GLY A 86 -3.35 -15.81 16.38
N MET A 87 -2.56 -15.71 15.31
CA MET A 87 -2.50 -16.73 14.24
C MET A 87 -2.03 -18.10 14.76
N LEU A 88 -0.98 -18.12 15.60
CA LEU A 88 -0.47 -19.35 16.22
C LEU A 88 -1.52 -20.02 17.11
N LEU A 89 -2.25 -19.24 17.91
CA LEU A 89 -3.29 -19.78 18.79
C LEU A 89 -4.50 -20.32 17.99
N VAL A 90 -4.83 -19.74 16.83
CA VAL A 90 -5.85 -20.30 15.91
C VAL A 90 -5.36 -21.60 15.28
N LEU A 91 -4.10 -21.66 14.83
CA LEU A 91 -3.49 -22.87 14.26
C LEU A 91 -3.44 -24.03 15.27
N LEU A 92 -3.15 -23.72 16.54
CA LEU A 92 -3.16 -24.69 17.63
C LEU A 92 -4.58 -25.02 18.14
N GLY A 93 -5.63 -24.38 17.61
CA GLY A 93 -7.02 -24.60 18.02
C GLY A 93 -7.40 -24.08 19.41
N LEU A 94 -6.48 -23.37 20.09
CA LEU A 94 -6.66 -22.86 21.45
C LEU A 94 -7.41 -21.52 21.50
N LYS A 95 -7.54 -20.82 20.37
CA LYS A 95 -8.21 -19.52 20.29
C LYS A 95 -9.71 -19.65 20.04
N ARG A 96 -10.52 -19.57 21.12
CA ARG A 96 -11.99 -19.55 21.03
C ARG A 96 -12.49 -18.26 20.36
N SER A 97 -13.38 -18.40 19.38
CA SER A 97 -13.99 -17.28 18.65
C SER A 97 -14.98 -16.51 19.50
N LYS A 98 -14.83 -15.17 19.56
CA LYS A 98 -15.83 -14.28 20.17
C LYS A 98 -17.18 -14.37 19.43
N ARG A 99 -17.18 -14.58 18.10
CA ARG A 99 -18.42 -14.73 17.30
C ARG A 99 -19.23 -15.99 17.63
N SER A 100 -18.57 -17.07 18.09
CA SER A 100 -19.27 -18.28 18.53
C SER A 100 -20.08 -18.07 19.81
N LEU A 101 -19.68 -17.14 20.67
CA LEU A 101 -20.42 -16.78 21.89
C LEU A 101 -21.71 -16.02 21.59
N TYR A 102 -21.71 -15.15 20.56
CA TYR A 102 -22.91 -14.40 20.15
C TYR A 102 -23.98 -15.28 19.48
N MET A 103 -23.57 -16.31 18.72
CA MET A 103 -24.52 -17.25 18.09
C MET A 103 -25.12 -18.28 19.07
N ALA A 104 -24.51 -18.50 20.24
CA ALA A 104 -25.01 -19.43 21.25
C ALA A 104 -25.93 -18.77 22.30
N CYS A 105 -26.02 -17.44 22.29
CA CYS A 105 -26.84 -16.64 23.23
C CYS A 105 -28.14 -16.12 22.60
N ASN A 106 -28.40 -16.45 21.33
CA ASN A 106 -29.64 -16.21 20.58
C ASN A 106 -30.30 -17.57 20.29
#